data_AF-A0A3A9G8H1-F1
#
_entry.id   AF-A0A3A9G8H1-F1
#
_cell.length_a   1.000
_cell.length_b   1.000
_cell.length_c   1.000
_cell.angle_alpha   90.00
_cell.angle_beta   90.00
_cell.angle_gamma   90.00
#
_symmetry.space_group_name_H-M   'P 1'
#
loop_
_entity.id
_entity.type
_entity.pdbx_description
1 polymer ?
#
loop_
_entity_poly.entity_id
_entity_poly.type
_entity_poly.pdbx_seq_one_letter_code
_entity_poly.pdbx_strand_id
1 'polypeptide(L)'
;MVKTGKSKYLICILFVLFVCFGALCQVHASDMDKRVLFISSYSYGWETVPQQIEGVKEAFLDEVSVDYKFMDTKNATSPESMELFYQTMRQYLCEVKPYDGIIAGDDAAFQFVLAHREELFPGIPIAFEGINNKALASEARHGDPLISGVVEELSYVNTLELAYKLYPRAHRVVAVLDNSMTGEGEREDFYRLSKKYSQLEFSEINASEYSKEELGKKLEELNDDTILFYVLCSSDKEGNAYTSKEAAQWISSHAQIPVFTVISLGMGNGVLGGERVSHQEMGYLAANMLKEEFENPKGKLPDVIQGSPRECCFDENVMRRFEIKKSDLPKGSTIINHQTKFWERNWHYILITLAAGIVITVILIRLILENKKKSRINDDLQKAKDNFEIEAKYDMLTGLKNRAVFYQELQEKIDRHKSFGMILFDVDGFKNVNDTLGHNNGDVVLKELAKRCSKMENGLFRVYRLAGDEFTAIVEAKNEEVAKNYARMIKFTFKDPFILDEKEYSLHSSIGIAMFPEDGGNSKEIVEAADSAMYYVKNHGKNNIAFYREVAGKA
;
A
#
# COMPACT_ATOMS: atom_id res chain seq x y z
N MET A 1 -25.68 -20.20 19.60
CA MET A 1 -26.31 -20.15 18.28
C MET A 1 -26.80 -18.72 18.01
N VAL A 2 -25.88 -17.77 17.82
CA VAL A 2 -26.17 -16.36 17.50
C VAL A 2 -24.99 -15.86 16.65
N LYS A 3 -25.30 -15.05 15.63
CA LYS A 3 -24.40 -14.38 14.65
C LYS A 3 -24.35 -14.99 13.24
N THR A 4 -25.49 -14.98 12.54
CA THR A 4 -25.52 -15.01 11.05
C THR A 4 -26.37 -13.90 10.44
N GLY A 5 -26.93 -12.99 11.24
CA GLY A 5 -27.80 -11.91 10.77
C GLY A 5 -27.08 -10.75 10.08
N LYS A 6 -25.89 -10.35 10.54
CA LYS A 6 -25.22 -9.13 10.05
C LYS A 6 -24.66 -9.25 8.61
N SER A 7 -24.33 -10.46 8.16
CA SER A 7 -23.78 -10.66 6.80
C SER A 7 -24.83 -10.50 5.70
N LYS A 8 -26.10 -10.82 5.98
CA LYS A 8 -27.19 -10.72 4.99
C LYS A 8 -27.57 -9.26 4.72
N TYR A 9 -27.56 -8.41 5.73
CA TYR A 9 -27.83 -6.97 5.56
C TYR A 9 -26.71 -6.27 4.79
N LEU A 10 -25.44 -6.64 5.00
CA LEU A 10 -24.32 -6.05 4.26
C LEU A 10 -24.36 -6.43 2.77
N ILE A 11 -24.71 -7.69 2.46
CA ILE A 11 -24.87 -8.15 1.07
C ILE A 11 -26.09 -7.48 0.41
N CYS A 12 -27.21 -7.33 1.10
CA CYS A 12 -28.36 -6.59 0.56
C CYS A 12 -28.04 -5.10 0.34
N ILE A 13 -27.29 -4.45 1.22
CA ILE A 13 -26.88 -3.04 1.06
C ILE A 13 -25.92 -2.89 -0.12
N LEU A 14 -24.95 -3.81 -0.28
CA LEU A 14 -24.06 -3.84 -1.45
C LEU A 14 -24.80 -4.12 -2.75
N PHE A 15 -25.80 -5.00 -2.74
CA PHE A 15 -26.61 -5.32 -3.91
C PHE A 15 -27.54 -4.16 -4.30
N VAL A 16 -28.13 -3.47 -3.32
CA VAL A 16 -28.93 -2.25 -3.57
C VAL A 16 -28.05 -1.11 -4.07
N LEU A 17 -26.84 -0.92 -3.52
CA LEU A 17 -25.88 0.06 -4.03
C LEU A 17 -25.41 -0.27 -5.45
N PHE A 18 -25.21 -1.55 -5.78
CA PHE A 18 -24.82 -1.98 -7.13
C PHE A 18 -25.95 -1.82 -8.15
N VAL A 19 -27.21 -2.07 -7.76
CA VAL A 19 -28.38 -1.84 -8.61
C VAL A 19 -28.68 -0.34 -8.76
N CYS A 20 -28.49 0.46 -7.72
CA CYS A 20 -28.61 1.93 -7.81
C CYS A 20 -27.50 2.56 -8.66
N PHE A 21 -26.28 2.04 -8.64
CA PHE A 21 -25.20 2.49 -9.54
C PHE A 21 -25.40 2.00 -10.99
N GLY A 22 -25.89 0.77 -11.18
CA GLY A 22 -26.19 0.23 -12.51
C GLY A 22 -27.36 0.93 -13.20
N ALA A 23 -28.35 1.44 -12.44
CA ALA A 23 -29.49 2.18 -12.98
C ALA A 23 -29.17 3.65 -13.32
N LEU A 24 -28.03 4.19 -12.86
CA LEU A 24 -27.56 5.54 -13.19
C LEU A 24 -26.74 5.60 -14.50
N CYS A 25 -26.40 4.45 -15.08
CA CYS A 25 -25.78 4.36 -16.40
C CYS A 25 -26.78 3.82 -17.44
N GLN A 26 -27.96 4.44 -17.55
CA GLN A 26 -28.59 4.48 -18.86
C GLN A 26 -27.88 5.57 -19.66
N VAL A 27 -26.89 5.17 -20.45
CA VAL A 27 -26.42 5.98 -21.58
C VAL A 27 -27.62 6.15 -22.49
N HIS A 28 -28.32 7.27 -22.34
CA HIS A 28 -29.24 7.74 -23.37
C HIS A 28 -28.37 8.00 -24.59
N ALA A 29 -28.51 7.19 -25.63
CA ALA A 29 -28.08 7.59 -26.95
C ALA A 29 -28.95 8.80 -27.31
N SER A 30 -28.43 10.00 -27.09
CA SER A 30 -29.03 11.21 -27.64
C SER A 30 -28.94 11.08 -29.15
N ASP A 31 -30.08 11.22 -29.84
CA ASP A 31 -30.06 11.55 -31.25
C ASP A 31 -29.19 12.81 -31.39
N MET A 32 -28.07 12.67 -32.10
CA MET A 32 -27.12 13.76 -32.31
C MET A 32 -27.79 14.78 -33.22
N ASP A 33 -28.24 15.90 -32.66
CA ASP A 33 -29.11 16.87 -33.35
C ASP A 33 -28.40 17.63 -34.49
N LYS A 34 -27.06 17.64 -34.51
CA LYS A 34 -26.25 18.38 -35.47
C LYS A 34 -25.29 17.47 -36.24
N ARG A 35 -25.11 17.75 -37.53
CA ARG A 35 -24.22 16.99 -38.43
C ARG A 35 -23.20 17.88 -39.11
N VAL A 36 -21.94 17.48 -39.06
CA VAL A 36 -20.83 18.16 -39.73
C VAL A 36 -20.18 17.23 -40.74
N LEU A 37 -19.81 17.78 -41.90
CA LEU A 37 -19.06 17.07 -42.93
C LEU A 37 -17.62 17.60 -42.96
N PHE A 38 -16.66 16.74 -42.65
CA PHE A 38 -15.23 17.01 -42.80
C PHE A 38 -14.76 16.52 -44.18
N ILE A 39 -14.30 17.44 -45.03
CA ILE A 39 -13.70 17.15 -46.33
C ILE A 39 -12.20 17.41 -46.21
N SER A 40 -11.39 16.37 -46.38
CA SER A 40 -9.93 16.48 -46.38
C SER A 40 -9.37 16.41 -47.79
N SER A 41 -8.35 17.23 -48.05
CA SER A 41 -7.56 17.19 -49.28
C SER A 41 -6.84 15.86 -49.46
N TYR A 42 -6.53 15.13 -48.38
CA TYR A 42 -5.69 13.93 -48.40
C TYR A 42 -6.48 12.70 -47.95
N SER A 43 -5.90 11.51 -48.10
CA SER A 43 -6.47 10.28 -47.53
C SER A 43 -6.19 10.16 -46.04
N TYR A 44 -7.00 9.35 -45.34
CA TYR A 44 -6.81 9.05 -43.92
C TYR A 44 -5.41 8.50 -43.58
N GLY A 45 -4.72 7.90 -44.57
CA GLY A 45 -3.36 7.38 -44.40
C GLY A 45 -2.28 8.46 -44.27
N TRP A 46 -2.59 9.72 -44.56
CA TRP A 46 -1.65 10.83 -44.42
C TRP A 46 -1.56 11.27 -42.95
N GLU A 47 -0.34 11.45 -42.43
CA GLU A 47 -0.07 11.56 -40.98
C GLU A 47 -0.79 12.72 -40.28
N THR A 48 -1.09 13.81 -41.00
CA THR A 48 -1.78 14.99 -40.44
C THR A 48 -3.29 14.79 -40.31
N VAL A 49 -3.91 13.98 -41.17
CA VAL A 49 -5.38 13.83 -41.25
C VAL A 49 -5.99 13.21 -39.99
N PRO A 50 -5.44 12.13 -39.41
CA PRO A 50 -5.91 11.63 -38.12
C PRO A 50 -5.81 12.65 -37.00
N GLN A 51 -4.78 13.50 -36.98
CA GLN A 51 -4.59 14.55 -35.96
C GLN A 51 -5.68 15.62 -36.10
N GLN A 52 -5.97 16.09 -37.32
CA GLN A 52 -7.07 17.01 -37.60
C GLN A 52 -8.40 16.45 -37.10
N ILE A 53 -8.69 15.18 -37.44
CA ILE A 53 -9.92 14.49 -37.03
C ILE A 53 -10.00 14.36 -35.51
N GLU A 54 -8.90 14.07 -34.82
CA GLU A 54 -8.86 14.00 -33.36
C GLU A 54 -9.23 15.34 -32.73
N GLY A 55 -8.70 16.44 -33.26
CA GLY A 55 -9.06 17.80 -32.83
C GLY A 55 -10.54 18.13 -33.04
N VAL A 56 -11.07 17.80 -34.23
CA VAL A 56 -12.49 17.97 -34.55
C VAL A 56 -13.38 17.18 -33.58
N LYS A 57 -13.02 15.93 -33.29
CA LYS A 57 -13.73 15.09 -32.32
C LYS A 57 -13.63 15.64 -30.90
N GLU A 58 -12.48 16.19 -30.50
CA GLU A 58 -12.29 16.77 -29.17
C GLU A 58 -13.17 18.02 -28.96
N ALA A 59 -13.36 18.86 -29.99
CA ALA A 59 -14.23 20.03 -29.92
C ALA A 59 -15.72 19.67 -29.78
N PHE A 60 -16.18 18.70 -30.57
CA PHE A 60 -17.58 18.30 -30.60
C PHE A 60 -17.96 17.25 -29.56
N LEU A 61 -17.00 16.46 -29.06
CA LEU A 61 -17.23 15.31 -28.18
C LEU A 61 -18.32 14.39 -28.75
N ASP A 62 -19.29 14.02 -27.92
CA ASP A 62 -20.48 13.24 -28.29
C ASP A 62 -21.71 14.15 -28.50
N GLU A 63 -21.54 15.39 -28.96
CA GLU A 63 -22.66 16.32 -29.21
C GLU A 63 -23.03 16.48 -30.71
N VAL A 64 -22.06 16.27 -31.62
CA VAL A 64 -22.24 16.45 -33.08
C VAL A 64 -21.75 15.22 -33.84
N SER A 65 -22.53 14.77 -34.83
CA SER A 65 -22.13 13.67 -35.70
C SER A 65 -21.24 14.18 -36.84
N VAL A 66 -20.04 13.62 -36.99
CA VAL A 66 -19.06 14.04 -38.02
C VAL A 66 -18.85 12.94 -39.05
N ASP A 67 -19.14 13.25 -40.31
CA ASP A 67 -18.84 12.39 -41.46
C ASP A 67 -17.55 12.86 -42.15
N TYR A 68 -16.80 11.93 -42.75
CA TYR A 68 -15.50 12.22 -43.35
C TYR A 68 -15.49 11.86 -44.84
N LYS A 69 -14.94 12.76 -45.66
CA LYS A 69 -14.69 12.54 -47.09
C LYS A 69 -13.27 12.94 -47.43
N PHE A 70 -12.61 12.09 -48.21
CA PHE A 70 -11.19 12.23 -48.53
C PHE A 70 -11.05 12.36 -50.04
N MET A 71 -10.41 13.45 -50.49
CA MET A 71 -10.16 13.70 -51.91
C MET A 71 -8.93 12.94 -52.42
N ASP A 72 -8.02 12.57 -51.51
CA ASP A 72 -6.77 11.85 -51.79
C ASP A 72 -5.90 12.49 -52.88
N THR A 73 -5.80 13.82 -52.86
CA THR A 73 -5.11 14.61 -53.89
C THR A 73 -3.60 14.36 -53.96
N LYS A 74 -2.99 13.65 -52.99
CA LYS A 74 -1.60 13.22 -53.11
C LYS A 74 -1.42 12.06 -54.10
N ASN A 75 -2.47 11.27 -54.33
CA ASN A 75 -2.47 10.15 -55.26
C ASN A 75 -3.26 10.44 -56.54
N ALA A 76 -4.35 11.21 -56.43
CA ALA A 76 -5.28 11.50 -57.53
C ALA A 76 -5.36 13.01 -57.81
N THR A 77 -4.46 13.51 -58.67
CA THR A 77 -4.32 14.95 -58.97
C THR A 77 -4.99 15.40 -60.27
N SER A 78 -5.50 14.46 -61.08
CA SER A 78 -5.99 14.80 -62.42
C SER A 78 -7.33 15.57 -62.36
N PRO A 79 -7.61 16.48 -63.32
CA PRO A 79 -8.90 17.17 -63.38
C PRO A 79 -10.10 16.19 -63.43
N GLU A 80 -9.94 15.03 -64.06
CA GLU A 80 -10.97 13.98 -64.13
C GLU A 80 -11.26 13.36 -62.76
N SER A 81 -10.23 13.20 -61.92
CA SER A 81 -10.41 12.71 -60.55
C SER A 81 -11.17 13.71 -59.69
N MET A 82 -10.90 15.02 -59.87
CA MET A 82 -11.64 16.08 -59.19
C MET A 82 -13.12 16.11 -59.63
N GLU A 83 -13.38 15.98 -60.93
CA GLU A 83 -14.75 15.89 -61.47
C GLU A 83 -15.50 14.66 -60.93
N LEU A 84 -14.83 13.50 -60.85
CA LEU A 84 -15.44 12.30 -60.27
C LEU A 84 -15.78 12.49 -58.79
N PHE A 85 -14.91 13.16 -58.04
CA PHE A 85 -15.17 13.50 -56.64
C PHE A 85 -16.38 14.43 -56.51
N TYR A 86 -16.46 15.47 -57.35
CA TYR A 86 -17.62 16.37 -57.42
C TYR A 86 -18.92 15.61 -57.70
N GLN A 87 -18.96 14.76 -58.73
CA GLN A 87 -20.15 13.97 -59.07
C GLN A 87 -20.58 13.04 -57.93
N THR A 88 -19.60 12.40 -57.28
CA THR A 88 -19.84 11.54 -56.12
C THR A 88 -20.43 12.32 -54.95
N MET A 89 -19.87 13.51 -54.66
CA MET A 89 -20.35 14.38 -53.60
C MET A 89 -21.77 14.90 -53.87
N ARG A 90 -22.03 15.33 -55.11
CA ARG A 90 -23.36 15.79 -55.52
C ARG A 90 -24.42 14.70 -55.33
N GLN A 91 -24.14 13.47 -55.76
CA GLN A 91 -25.06 12.35 -55.56
C GLN A 91 -25.23 12.02 -54.06
N TYR A 92 -24.12 11.93 -53.32
CA TYR A 92 -24.12 11.60 -51.91
C TYR A 92 -24.94 12.60 -51.08
N LEU A 93 -24.79 13.91 -51.33
CA LEU A 93 -25.53 14.96 -50.62
C LEU A 93 -27.04 14.93 -50.89
N CYS A 94 -27.49 14.33 -52.00
CA CYS A 94 -28.91 14.10 -52.27
C CYS A 94 -29.51 12.93 -51.46
N GLU A 95 -28.66 11.99 -51.02
CA GLU A 95 -29.09 10.74 -50.37
C GLU A 95 -29.02 10.80 -48.83
N VAL A 96 -28.24 11.74 -48.28
CA VAL A 96 -28.08 11.91 -46.82
C VAL A 96 -28.89 13.09 -46.30
N LYS A 97 -29.15 13.12 -44.98
CA LYS A 97 -29.75 14.33 -44.36
C LYS A 97 -28.79 15.52 -44.56
N PRO A 98 -29.30 16.76 -44.63
CA PRO A 98 -28.46 17.95 -44.72
C PRO A 98 -27.43 18.03 -43.59
N TYR A 99 -26.30 18.67 -43.87
CA TYR A 99 -25.28 19.00 -42.87
C TYR A 99 -25.52 20.42 -42.34
N ASP A 100 -25.25 20.63 -41.06
CA ASP A 100 -25.33 21.93 -40.39
C ASP A 100 -24.03 22.74 -40.52
N GLY A 101 -22.90 22.08 -40.80
CA GLY A 101 -21.61 22.73 -41.00
C GLY A 101 -20.64 21.88 -41.82
N ILE A 102 -19.70 22.55 -42.49
CA ILE A 102 -18.63 21.92 -43.28
C ILE A 102 -17.28 22.28 -42.66
N ILE A 103 -16.39 21.31 -42.54
CA ILE A 103 -14.98 21.55 -42.25
C ILE A 103 -14.16 21.18 -43.49
N ALA A 104 -13.33 22.11 -43.98
CA ALA A 104 -12.44 21.89 -45.11
C ALA A 104 -10.97 21.81 -44.64
N GLY A 105 -10.37 20.63 -44.75
CA GLY A 105 -8.98 20.36 -44.38
C GLY A 105 -8.02 20.54 -45.56
N ASP A 106 -7.10 21.49 -45.43
CA ASP A 106 -6.06 21.88 -46.38
C ASP A 106 -6.59 22.53 -47.68
N ASP A 107 -5.66 23.05 -48.50
CA ASP A 107 -5.98 23.94 -49.63
C ASP A 107 -6.92 23.33 -50.69
N ALA A 108 -6.81 22.04 -51.02
CA ALA A 108 -7.60 21.45 -52.12
C ALA A 108 -9.07 21.27 -51.74
N ALA A 109 -9.35 20.81 -50.51
CA ALA A 109 -10.70 20.72 -49.98
C ALA A 109 -11.34 22.10 -49.85
N PHE A 110 -10.58 23.09 -49.39
CA PHE A 110 -11.09 24.45 -49.28
C PHE A 110 -11.41 25.05 -50.65
N GLN A 111 -10.52 24.90 -51.64
CA GLN A 111 -10.78 25.33 -53.01
C GLN A 111 -12.02 24.64 -53.61
N PHE A 112 -12.19 23.33 -53.37
CA PHE A 112 -13.36 22.58 -53.80
C PHE A 112 -14.65 23.12 -53.17
N VAL A 113 -14.66 23.33 -51.86
CA VAL A 113 -15.83 23.84 -51.13
C VAL A 113 -16.18 25.27 -51.59
N LEU A 114 -15.20 26.11 -51.88
CA LEU A 114 -15.42 27.44 -52.44
C LEU A 114 -15.97 27.40 -53.88
N ALA A 115 -15.37 26.58 -54.76
CA ALA A 115 -15.78 26.46 -56.15
C ALA A 115 -17.23 25.97 -56.29
N HIS A 116 -17.69 25.16 -55.34
CA HIS A 116 -19.03 24.57 -55.32
C HIS A 116 -19.92 25.11 -54.18
N ARG A 117 -19.56 26.28 -53.63
CA ARG A 117 -20.24 26.93 -52.48
C ARG A 117 -21.75 27.07 -52.68
N GLU A 118 -22.15 27.57 -53.85
CA GLU A 118 -23.55 27.88 -54.19
C GLU A 118 -24.36 26.63 -54.54
N GLU A 119 -23.74 25.63 -55.16
CA GLU A 119 -24.45 24.44 -55.65
C GLU A 119 -24.57 23.35 -54.57
N LEU A 120 -23.45 23.01 -53.92
CA LEU A 120 -23.39 21.85 -53.01
C LEU A 120 -23.61 22.21 -51.55
N PHE A 121 -23.25 23.44 -51.15
CA PHE A 121 -23.23 23.82 -49.73
C PHE A 121 -24.07 25.07 -49.39
N PRO A 122 -25.15 25.43 -50.09
CA PRO A 122 -25.77 26.76 -50.01
C PRO A 122 -26.17 27.15 -48.57
N GLY A 123 -25.68 28.30 -48.09
CA GLY A 123 -26.01 28.85 -46.77
C GLY A 123 -25.47 28.08 -45.56
N ILE A 124 -24.71 26.99 -45.76
CA ILE A 124 -24.08 26.23 -44.69
C ILE A 124 -22.78 26.94 -44.24
N PRO A 125 -22.50 27.06 -42.93
CA PRO A 125 -21.21 27.57 -42.43
C PRO A 125 -20.05 26.62 -42.75
N ILE A 126 -18.93 27.21 -43.16
CA ILE A 126 -17.71 26.49 -43.56
C ILE A 126 -16.54 26.96 -42.70
N ALA A 127 -15.99 26.05 -41.91
CA ALA A 127 -14.74 26.26 -41.20
C ALA A 127 -13.58 25.60 -41.97
N PHE A 128 -12.52 26.33 -42.29
CA PHE A 128 -11.33 25.76 -42.91
C PHE A 128 -10.19 25.58 -41.90
N GLU A 129 -9.28 24.64 -42.16
CA GLU A 129 -8.07 24.44 -41.39
C GLU A 129 -6.92 23.96 -42.30
N GLY A 130 -5.67 24.24 -41.92
CA GLY A 130 -4.49 23.86 -42.72
C GLY A 130 -4.30 24.67 -44.00
N ILE A 131 -4.82 25.90 -44.10
CA ILE A 131 -4.78 26.67 -45.36
C ILE A 131 -3.49 27.48 -45.48
N ASN A 132 -2.67 27.17 -46.49
CA ASN A 132 -1.43 27.89 -46.76
C ASN A 132 -1.68 29.21 -47.51
N ASN A 133 -2.70 29.25 -48.38
CA ASN A 133 -3.03 30.46 -49.14
C ASN A 133 -3.81 31.49 -48.31
N LYS A 134 -3.07 32.32 -47.57
CA LYS A 134 -3.59 33.43 -46.76
C LYS A 134 -4.50 34.40 -47.50
N ALA A 135 -4.18 34.69 -48.76
CA ALA A 135 -4.93 35.63 -49.58
C ALA A 135 -6.31 35.06 -49.91
N LEU A 136 -6.36 33.79 -50.34
CA LEU A 136 -7.61 33.08 -50.62
C LEU A 136 -8.50 32.96 -49.38
N ALA A 137 -7.92 32.59 -48.23
CA ALA A 137 -8.63 32.51 -46.96
C ALA A 137 -9.26 33.86 -46.55
N SER A 138 -8.50 34.94 -46.73
CA SER A 138 -8.97 36.29 -46.44
C SER A 138 -10.06 36.73 -47.42
N GLU A 139 -9.87 36.51 -48.72
CA GLU A 139 -10.85 36.86 -49.76
C GLU A 139 -12.18 36.13 -49.55
N ALA A 140 -12.13 34.83 -49.25
CA ALA A 140 -13.32 34.02 -48.96
C ALA A 140 -14.12 34.55 -47.76
N ARG A 141 -13.45 34.89 -46.64
CA ARG A 141 -14.10 35.47 -45.45
C ARG A 141 -14.74 36.83 -45.70
N HIS A 142 -14.13 37.66 -46.56
CA HIS A 142 -14.69 38.96 -46.95
C HIS A 142 -15.91 38.79 -47.87
N GLY A 143 -15.90 37.77 -48.74
CA GLY A 143 -17.00 37.45 -49.63
C GLY A 143 -18.21 36.83 -48.94
N ASP A 144 -17.99 35.99 -47.92
CA ASP A 144 -19.05 35.29 -47.18
C ASP A 144 -18.75 35.25 -45.66
N PRO A 145 -19.61 35.83 -44.80
CA PRO A 145 -19.42 35.82 -43.35
C PRO A 145 -19.56 34.43 -42.71
N LEU A 146 -20.13 33.46 -43.41
CA LEU A 146 -20.25 32.07 -42.98
C LEU A 146 -19.00 31.24 -43.27
N ILE A 147 -17.96 31.83 -43.86
CA ILE A 147 -16.70 31.16 -44.15
C ILE A 147 -15.61 31.74 -43.26
N SER A 148 -14.98 30.93 -42.43
CA SER A 148 -13.82 31.32 -41.64
C SER A 148 -12.96 30.11 -41.31
N GLY A 149 -11.90 30.27 -40.54
CA GLY A 149 -11.06 29.14 -40.19
C GLY A 149 -9.67 29.52 -39.70
N VAL A 150 -8.79 28.54 -39.76
CA VAL A 150 -7.41 28.62 -39.28
C VAL A 150 -6.46 28.51 -40.46
N VAL A 151 -5.57 29.49 -40.57
CA VAL A 151 -4.52 29.54 -41.59
C VAL A 151 -3.28 28.80 -41.10
N GLU A 152 -2.65 28.04 -41.99
CA GLU A 152 -1.36 27.41 -41.74
C GLU A 152 -0.18 28.36 -42.03
N GLU A 153 0.74 28.46 -41.08
CA GLU A 153 1.99 29.20 -41.18
C GLU A 153 3.10 28.41 -40.50
N LEU A 154 3.84 27.68 -41.33
CA LEU A 154 5.07 27.00 -40.93
C LEU A 154 6.09 28.05 -40.43
N SER A 155 6.64 27.85 -39.24
CA SER A 155 7.63 28.74 -38.63
C SER A 155 8.93 28.00 -38.37
N TYR A 156 9.76 27.89 -39.40
CA TYR A 156 11.17 27.53 -39.21
C TYR A 156 11.92 28.54 -38.34
N VAL A 157 11.44 29.78 -38.28
CA VAL A 157 12.03 30.89 -37.52
C VAL A 157 12.22 30.51 -36.05
N ASN A 158 11.17 30.02 -35.41
CA ASN A 158 11.20 29.78 -33.95
C ASN A 158 12.07 28.57 -33.60
N THR A 159 12.00 27.50 -34.41
CA THR A 159 12.88 26.33 -34.25
C THR A 159 14.33 26.68 -34.54
N LEU A 160 14.63 27.53 -35.53
CA LEU A 160 15.97 28.02 -35.81
C LEU A 160 16.51 28.91 -34.67
N GLU A 161 15.71 29.82 -34.14
CA GLU A 161 16.10 30.65 -32.99
C GLU A 161 16.36 29.83 -31.73
N LEU A 162 15.53 28.80 -31.48
CA LEU A 162 15.76 27.83 -30.42
C LEU A 162 17.06 27.05 -30.66
N ALA A 163 17.27 26.53 -31.89
CA ALA A 163 18.46 25.78 -32.24
C ALA A 163 19.72 26.63 -32.06
N TYR A 164 19.68 27.91 -32.47
CA TYR A 164 20.78 28.85 -32.28
C TYR A 164 21.06 29.17 -30.81
N LYS A 165 20.02 29.24 -29.97
CA LYS A 165 20.18 29.40 -28.51
C LYS A 165 20.86 28.18 -27.88
N LEU A 166 20.55 26.98 -28.34
CA LEU A 166 21.17 25.73 -27.88
C LEU A 166 22.60 25.56 -28.43
N TYR A 167 22.84 26.01 -29.66
CA TYR A 167 24.11 25.87 -30.39
C TYR A 167 24.61 27.23 -30.94
N PRO A 168 25.08 28.14 -30.07
CA PRO A 168 25.43 29.51 -30.46
C PRO A 168 26.69 29.63 -31.33
N ARG A 169 27.48 28.55 -31.44
CA ARG A 169 28.66 28.49 -32.34
C ARG A 169 28.28 28.13 -33.78
N ALA A 170 27.03 27.75 -34.03
CA ALA A 170 26.61 27.37 -35.35
C ALA A 170 26.58 28.58 -36.30
N HIS A 171 27.19 28.41 -37.46
CA HIS A 171 27.16 29.40 -38.54
C HIS A 171 26.58 28.81 -39.83
N ARG A 172 26.32 27.50 -39.85
CA ARG A 172 25.73 26.75 -40.97
C ARG A 172 24.36 26.19 -40.58
N VAL A 173 23.42 26.22 -41.50
CA VAL A 173 22.10 25.59 -41.38
C VAL A 173 21.93 24.64 -42.56
N VAL A 174 21.73 23.36 -42.25
CA VAL A 174 21.62 22.29 -43.25
C VAL A 174 20.25 21.64 -43.13
N ALA A 175 19.52 21.52 -44.24
CA ALA A 175 18.26 20.77 -44.28
C ALA A 175 18.41 19.47 -45.09
N VAL A 176 17.85 18.37 -44.59
CA VAL A 176 17.68 17.12 -45.34
C VAL A 176 16.30 17.15 -46.03
N LEU A 177 16.32 17.12 -47.36
CA LEU A 177 15.16 17.24 -48.26
C LEU A 177 15.25 16.19 -49.38
N ASP A 178 14.20 16.03 -50.18
CA ASP A 178 14.18 15.13 -51.35
C ASP A 178 13.58 15.83 -52.59
N ASN A 179 13.46 15.09 -53.70
CA ASN A 179 12.89 15.58 -54.97
C ASN A 179 11.37 15.31 -55.09
N SER A 180 10.68 14.98 -54.00
CA SER A 180 9.23 14.86 -54.04
C SER A 180 8.58 16.24 -54.21
N MET A 181 7.33 16.28 -54.68
CA MET A 181 6.57 17.54 -54.79
C MET A 181 6.48 18.30 -53.46
N THR A 182 6.37 17.57 -52.34
CA THR A 182 6.38 18.17 -51.00
C THR A 182 7.78 18.69 -50.66
N GLY A 183 8.84 17.92 -50.97
CA GLY A 183 10.23 18.33 -50.76
C GLY A 183 10.60 19.63 -51.48
N GLU A 184 10.12 19.83 -52.71
CA GLU A 184 10.31 21.10 -53.44
C GLU A 184 9.63 22.29 -52.76
N GLY A 185 8.40 22.12 -52.25
CA GLY A 185 7.69 23.17 -51.53
C GLY A 185 8.44 23.60 -50.25
N GLU A 186 8.87 22.63 -49.45
CA GLU A 186 9.62 22.89 -48.23
C GLU A 186 11.01 23.49 -48.51
N ARG A 187 11.64 23.12 -49.64
CA ARG A 187 12.92 23.70 -50.08
C ARG A 187 12.79 25.21 -50.31
N GLU A 188 11.73 25.65 -50.98
CA GLU A 188 11.48 27.08 -51.20
C GLU A 188 11.30 27.84 -49.87
N ASP A 189 10.57 27.25 -48.92
CA ASP A 189 10.36 27.84 -47.59
C ASP A 189 11.66 27.87 -46.76
N PHE A 190 12.47 26.81 -46.82
CA PHE A 190 13.79 26.76 -46.18
C PHE A 190 14.72 27.86 -46.72
N TYR A 191 14.84 28.03 -48.03
CA TYR A 191 15.68 29.10 -48.59
C TYR A 191 15.07 30.49 -48.43
N ARG A 192 13.76 30.62 -48.20
CA ARG A 192 13.17 31.91 -47.82
C ARG A 192 13.75 32.43 -46.50
N LEU A 193 14.11 31.54 -45.57
CA LEU A 193 14.77 31.90 -44.31
C LEU A 193 16.17 32.46 -44.53
N SER A 194 16.91 31.95 -45.52
CA SER A 194 18.25 32.46 -45.83
C SER A 194 18.26 33.95 -46.14
N LYS A 195 17.17 34.47 -46.73
CA LYS A 195 16.99 35.91 -47.00
C LYS A 195 16.84 36.73 -45.72
N LYS A 196 16.29 36.13 -44.65
CA LYS A 196 16.08 36.77 -43.34
C LYS A 196 17.31 36.68 -42.43
N TYR A 197 18.10 35.60 -42.55
CA TYR A 197 19.26 35.32 -41.72
C TYR A 197 20.55 35.27 -42.55
N SER A 198 20.94 36.41 -43.14
CA SER A 198 22.10 36.51 -44.04
C SER A 198 23.46 36.23 -43.38
N GLN A 199 23.50 36.18 -42.05
CA GLN A 199 24.69 35.84 -41.26
C GLN A 199 24.95 34.34 -41.13
N LEU A 200 24.00 33.49 -41.53
CA LEU A 200 24.11 32.03 -41.51
C LEU A 200 24.23 31.50 -42.94
N GLU A 201 25.05 30.47 -43.13
CA GLU A 201 25.19 29.77 -44.40
C GLU A 201 24.12 28.68 -44.51
N PHE A 202 23.23 28.79 -45.50
CA PHE A 202 22.18 27.79 -45.74
C PHE A 202 22.61 26.83 -46.85
N SER A 203 22.45 25.54 -46.61
CA SER A 203 22.67 24.50 -47.61
C SER A 203 21.69 23.34 -47.40
N GLU A 204 21.57 22.46 -48.39
CA GLU A 204 20.75 21.26 -48.28
C GLU A 204 21.56 19.99 -48.54
N ILE A 205 21.05 18.88 -48.00
CA ILE A 205 21.42 17.53 -48.40
C ILE A 205 20.20 16.93 -49.09
N ASN A 206 20.24 16.87 -50.42
CA ASN A 206 19.18 16.25 -51.22
C ASN A 206 19.30 14.73 -51.15
N ALA A 207 18.48 14.08 -50.32
CA ALA A 207 18.48 12.65 -50.10
C ALA A 207 18.29 11.84 -51.39
N SER A 208 17.58 12.39 -52.39
CA SER A 208 17.37 11.74 -53.69
C SER A 208 18.62 11.66 -54.57
N GLU A 209 19.70 12.40 -54.23
CA GLU A 209 20.94 12.42 -55.00
C GLU A 209 22.02 11.46 -54.48
N TYR A 210 21.82 10.90 -53.29
CA TYR A 210 22.80 10.06 -52.58
C TYR A 210 22.24 8.66 -52.34
N SER A 211 23.12 7.64 -52.36
CA SER A 211 22.78 6.34 -51.74
C SER A 211 22.68 6.51 -50.22
N LYS A 212 22.08 5.52 -49.54
CA LYS A 212 22.00 5.51 -48.08
C LYS A 212 23.38 5.64 -47.42
N GLU A 213 24.39 4.92 -47.91
CA GLU A 213 25.76 4.98 -47.37
C GLU A 213 26.43 6.33 -47.63
N GLU A 214 26.20 6.94 -48.81
CA GLU A 214 26.72 8.27 -49.15
C GLU A 214 26.10 9.35 -48.26
N LEU A 215 24.78 9.28 -48.04
CA LEU A 215 24.04 10.16 -47.16
C LEU A 215 24.53 10.04 -45.70
N GLY A 216 24.86 8.83 -45.25
CA GLY A 216 25.35 8.59 -43.89
C GLY A 216 26.68 9.29 -43.64
N LYS A 217 27.61 9.17 -44.60
CA LYS A 217 28.91 9.87 -44.54
C LYS A 217 28.75 11.39 -44.50
N LYS A 218 27.84 11.94 -45.31
CA LYS A 218 27.51 13.38 -45.31
C LYS A 218 27.03 13.86 -43.94
N LEU A 219 26.22 13.05 -43.25
CA LEU A 219 25.70 13.37 -41.91
C LEU A 219 26.77 13.27 -40.82
N GLU A 220 27.69 12.30 -40.94
CA GLU A 220 28.83 12.11 -40.02
C GLU A 220 29.86 13.25 -40.11
N GLU A 221 29.95 13.92 -41.26
CA GLU A 221 30.83 15.09 -41.47
C GLU A 221 30.34 16.37 -40.77
N LEU A 222 29.08 16.41 -40.32
CA LEU A 222 28.48 17.58 -39.68
C LEU A 222 28.91 17.69 -38.20
N ASN A 223 29.32 18.90 -37.80
CA ASN A 223 29.81 19.20 -36.46
C ASN A 223 28.94 20.23 -35.74
N ASP A 224 29.33 20.62 -34.53
CA ASP A 224 28.62 21.57 -33.66
C ASP A 224 28.59 23.02 -34.18
N ASP A 225 29.19 23.27 -35.34
CA ASP A 225 29.11 24.51 -36.12
C ASP A 225 27.87 24.55 -37.05
N THR A 226 27.08 23.48 -37.05
CA THR A 226 25.96 23.27 -37.95
C THR A 226 24.66 23.03 -37.17
N ILE A 227 23.57 23.65 -37.61
CA ILE A 227 22.20 23.29 -37.20
C ILE A 227 21.61 22.41 -38.30
N LEU A 228 21.23 21.18 -37.95
CA LEU A 228 20.68 20.20 -38.88
C LEU A 228 19.15 20.11 -38.72
N PHE A 229 18.44 20.37 -39.82
CA PHE A 229 17.01 20.14 -39.96
C PHE A 229 16.74 18.85 -40.72
N TYR A 230 15.89 18.00 -40.17
CA TYR A 230 15.21 16.96 -40.93
C TYR A 230 13.86 17.50 -41.39
N VAL A 231 13.65 17.51 -42.70
CA VAL A 231 12.40 17.95 -43.31
C VAL A 231 11.75 16.77 -44.02
N LEU A 232 12.40 16.17 -45.02
CA LEU A 232 11.82 15.02 -45.72
C LEU A 232 12.91 14.13 -46.34
N CYS A 233 12.68 12.82 -46.31
CA CYS A 233 13.50 11.82 -46.98
C CYS A 233 12.63 10.60 -47.33
N SER A 234 11.86 10.72 -48.41
CA SER A 234 10.95 9.68 -48.88
C SER A 234 11.63 8.65 -49.79
N SER A 235 12.66 9.05 -50.54
CA SER A 235 13.43 8.14 -51.39
C SER A 235 14.89 8.54 -51.57
N ASP A 236 15.75 7.55 -51.80
CA ASP A 236 17.17 7.76 -52.14
C ASP A 236 17.45 7.64 -53.66
N LYS A 237 18.72 7.83 -54.03
CA LYS A 237 19.22 7.70 -55.41
C LYS A 237 18.97 6.33 -56.04
N GLU A 238 18.89 5.28 -55.23
CA GLU A 238 18.67 3.90 -55.71
C GLU A 238 17.18 3.59 -55.90
N GLY A 239 16.30 4.53 -55.55
CA GLY A 239 14.85 4.36 -55.62
C GLY A 239 14.27 3.60 -54.43
N ASN A 240 15.02 3.41 -53.35
CA ASN A 240 14.49 2.84 -52.12
C ASN A 240 13.55 3.87 -51.48
N ALA A 241 12.36 3.43 -51.06
CA ALA A 241 11.39 4.27 -50.35
C ALA A 241 11.50 4.08 -48.84
N TYR A 242 11.38 5.17 -48.08
CA TYR A 242 11.47 5.18 -46.62
C TYR A 242 10.22 5.76 -46.00
N THR A 243 9.79 5.17 -44.89
CA THR A 243 8.82 5.84 -44.02
C THR A 243 9.51 6.96 -43.23
N SER A 244 8.76 7.99 -42.84
CA SER A 244 9.27 9.10 -42.03
C SER A 244 9.95 8.64 -40.74
N LYS A 245 9.47 7.54 -40.16
CA LYS A 245 10.05 6.90 -38.98
C LYS A 245 11.42 6.28 -39.26
N GLU A 246 11.54 5.50 -40.34
CA GLU A 246 12.81 4.84 -40.70
C GLU A 246 13.88 5.86 -41.08
N ALA A 247 13.50 6.87 -41.86
CA ALA A 247 14.39 7.95 -42.26
C ALA A 247 14.88 8.74 -41.04
N ALA A 248 13.98 9.17 -40.15
CA ALA A 248 14.34 9.92 -38.94
C ALA A 248 15.28 9.14 -38.01
N GLN A 249 15.02 7.85 -37.78
CA GLN A 249 15.88 7.00 -36.94
C GLN A 249 17.28 6.89 -37.54
N TRP A 250 17.33 6.64 -38.85
CA TRP A 250 18.58 6.41 -39.55
C TRP A 250 19.41 7.69 -39.71
N ILE A 251 18.79 8.83 -40.02
CA ILE A 251 19.47 10.13 -40.09
C ILE A 251 20.04 10.50 -38.71
N SER A 252 19.22 10.35 -37.66
CA SER A 252 19.67 10.63 -36.29
C SER A 252 20.82 9.74 -35.85
N SER A 253 20.85 8.45 -36.23
CA SER A 253 21.92 7.55 -35.83
C SER A 253 23.28 7.89 -36.44
N HIS A 254 23.31 8.56 -37.60
CA HIS A 254 24.54 8.97 -38.29
C HIS A 254 24.93 10.42 -38.00
N ALA A 255 23.99 11.27 -37.58
CA ALA A 255 24.28 12.63 -37.16
C ALA A 255 24.99 12.68 -35.79
N GLN A 256 26.07 13.46 -35.70
CA GLN A 256 26.80 13.74 -34.45
C GLN A 256 26.23 14.95 -33.68
N ILE A 257 25.21 15.61 -34.24
CA ILE A 257 24.50 16.76 -33.67
C ILE A 257 23.00 16.45 -33.60
N PRO A 258 22.22 17.14 -32.74
CA PRO A 258 20.79 16.95 -32.71
C PRO A 258 20.14 17.39 -34.01
N VAL A 259 19.16 16.59 -34.43
CA VAL A 259 18.37 16.83 -35.63
C VAL A 259 17.08 17.55 -35.23
N PHE A 260 16.91 18.79 -35.66
CA PHE A 260 15.69 19.55 -35.45
C PHE A 260 14.65 19.20 -36.51
N THR A 261 13.37 19.35 -36.19
CA THR A 261 12.28 19.24 -37.16
C THR A 261 11.25 20.34 -36.89
N VAL A 262 10.61 20.81 -37.94
CA VAL A 262 9.52 21.81 -37.90
C VAL A 262 8.15 21.18 -38.16
N ILE A 263 8.14 19.91 -38.52
CA ILE A 263 6.95 19.11 -38.80
C ILE A 263 6.89 17.89 -37.87
N SER A 264 5.71 17.30 -37.74
CA SER A 264 5.49 16.11 -36.90
C SER A 264 6.23 14.86 -37.41
N LEU A 265 6.68 14.84 -38.67
CA LEU A 265 7.30 13.67 -39.29
C LEU A 265 8.56 13.22 -38.53
N GLY A 266 8.59 11.94 -38.15
CA GLY A 266 9.75 11.33 -37.50
C GLY A 266 9.90 11.64 -36.01
N MET A 267 8.97 12.41 -35.40
CA MET A 267 8.97 12.67 -33.96
C MET A 267 8.89 11.38 -33.14
N GLY A 268 9.62 11.35 -32.02
CA GLY A 268 9.70 10.18 -31.13
C GLY A 268 10.58 9.06 -31.67
N ASN A 269 11.17 9.26 -32.85
CA ASN A 269 11.95 8.28 -33.58
C ASN A 269 13.36 8.80 -33.91
N GLY A 270 13.92 9.69 -33.08
CA GLY A 270 15.34 10.07 -33.16
C GLY A 270 15.63 11.53 -33.51
N VAL A 271 14.64 12.31 -33.96
CA VAL A 271 14.79 13.77 -34.06
C VAL A 271 14.55 14.44 -32.70
N LEU A 272 15.28 15.52 -32.41
CA LEU A 272 15.16 16.27 -31.15
C LEU A 272 13.78 16.90 -31.03
N GLY A 273 13.24 17.40 -32.15
CA GLY A 273 11.99 18.16 -32.18
C GLY A 273 12.21 19.66 -32.38
N GLY A 274 11.20 20.43 -32.06
CA GLY A 274 11.13 21.85 -32.36
C GLY A 274 9.76 22.43 -32.04
N GLU A 275 9.55 23.68 -32.44
CA GLU A 275 8.22 24.26 -32.48
C GLU A 275 7.55 23.86 -33.80
N ARG A 276 6.44 23.14 -33.70
CA ARG A 276 5.68 22.62 -34.84
C ARG A 276 4.26 23.17 -34.83
N VAL A 277 3.62 23.12 -35.99
CA VAL A 277 2.19 23.36 -36.10
C VAL A 277 1.42 22.18 -35.48
N SER A 278 0.35 22.47 -34.74
CA SER A 278 -0.55 21.47 -34.17
C SER A 278 -1.79 21.32 -35.06
N HIS A 279 -1.80 20.32 -35.94
CA HIS A 279 -2.97 20.01 -36.77
C HIS A 279 -4.19 19.59 -35.93
N GLN A 280 -3.96 18.96 -34.78
CA GLN A 280 -5.03 18.68 -33.81
C GLN A 280 -5.68 19.98 -33.30
N GLU A 281 -4.89 20.94 -32.85
CA GLU A 281 -5.44 22.21 -32.36
C GLU A 281 -6.10 23.01 -33.50
N MET A 282 -5.59 22.94 -34.74
CA MET A 282 -6.24 23.55 -35.89
C MET A 282 -7.62 22.94 -36.16
N GLY A 283 -7.72 21.60 -36.16
CA GLY A 283 -9.00 20.89 -36.28
C GLY A 283 -9.96 21.24 -35.14
N TYR A 284 -9.45 21.32 -33.90
CA TYR A 284 -10.22 21.73 -32.73
C TYR A 284 -10.78 23.15 -32.87
N LEU A 285 -9.94 24.12 -33.24
CA LEU A 285 -10.34 25.52 -33.40
C LEU A 285 -11.37 25.68 -34.52
N ALA A 286 -11.18 25.02 -35.67
CA ALA A 286 -12.14 25.06 -36.78
C ALA A 286 -13.48 24.45 -36.38
N ALA A 287 -13.49 23.30 -35.69
CA ALA A 287 -14.70 22.68 -35.18
C ALA A 287 -15.38 23.56 -34.10
N ASN A 288 -14.61 24.17 -33.21
CA ASN A 288 -15.12 25.05 -32.17
C ASN A 288 -15.78 26.32 -32.76
N MET A 289 -15.29 26.85 -33.87
CA MET A 289 -15.97 27.94 -34.58
C MET A 289 -17.38 27.55 -35.05
N LEU A 290 -17.55 26.33 -35.56
CA LEU A 290 -18.87 25.82 -35.94
C LEU A 290 -19.74 25.56 -34.70
N LYS A 291 -19.16 25.00 -33.63
CA LYS A 291 -19.85 24.76 -32.36
C LYS A 291 -20.42 26.06 -31.79
N GLU A 292 -19.62 27.13 -31.78
CA GLU A 292 -20.06 28.46 -31.33
C GLU A 292 -21.25 28.99 -32.14
N GLU A 293 -21.26 28.79 -33.45
CA GLU A 293 -22.39 29.18 -34.32
C GLU A 293 -23.61 28.27 -34.11
N PHE A 294 -23.44 26.98 -33.79
CA PHE A 294 -24.56 26.08 -33.48
C PHE A 294 -25.24 26.42 -32.15
N GLU A 295 -24.45 26.76 -31.13
CA GLU A 295 -24.95 27.11 -29.80
C GLU A 295 -25.55 28.52 -29.75
N ASN A 296 -24.96 29.47 -30.49
CA ASN A 296 -25.39 30.86 -30.52
C ASN A 296 -25.35 31.42 -31.96
N PRO A 297 -26.36 31.10 -32.79
CA PRO A 297 -26.38 31.48 -34.20
C PRO A 297 -26.36 33.00 -34.40
N LYS A 298 -25.27 33.51 -34.98
CA LYS A 298 -25.09 34.93 -35.31
C LYS A 298 -25.14 35.18 -36.82
N GLY A 299 -25.23 34.13 -37.63
CA GLY A 299 -25.13 34.21 -39.08
C GLY A 299 -23.74 34.62 -39.56
N LYS A 300 -22.70 34.41 -38.73
CA LYS A 300 -21.30 34.65 -39.07
C LYS A 300 -20.38 33.81 -38.19
N LEU A 301 -19.32 33.28 -38.77
CA LEU A 301 -18.27 32.62 -38.00
C LEU A 301 -17.33 33.66 -37.35
N PRO A 302 -16.58 33.28 -36.30
CA PRO A 302 -15.47 34.09 -35.76
C PRO A 302 -14.49 34.51 -36.86
N ASP A 303 -13.71 35.57 -36.63
CA ASP A 303 -12.74 36.03 -37.63
C ASP A 303 -11.62 35.00 -37.84
N VAL A 304 -11.03 35.01 -39.05
CA VAL A 304 -9.99 34.06 -39.44
C VAL A 304 -8.82 34.15 -38.47
N ILE A 305 -8.46 33.01 -37.86
CA ILE A 305 -7.31 32.93 -36.97
C ILE A 305 -6.06 33.01 -37.83
N GLN A 306 -5.35 34.13 -37.67
CA GLN A 306 -4.09 34.37 -38.34
C GLN A 306 -2.96 33.69 -37.57
N GLY A 307 -2.18 32.88 -38.29
CA GLY A 307 -1.13 32.05 -37.71
C GLY A 307 -1.68 30.73 -37.16
N SER A 308 -0.78 29.76 -37.01
CA SER A 308 -1.17 28.41 -36.57
C SER A 308 -0.96 28.23 -35.07
N PRO A 309 -1.80 27.43 -34.40
CA PRO A 309 -1.47 26.94 -33.07
C PRO A 309 -0.19 26.12 -33.13
N ARG A 310 0.72 26.42 -32.21
CA ARG A 310 2.06 25.82 -32.18
C ARG A 310 2.27 25.08 -30.88
N GLU A 311 2.98 23.96 -30.99
CA GLU A 311 3.41 23.19 -29.85
C GLU A 311 4.93 22.99 -29.91
N CYS A 312 5.59 23.29 -28.81
CA CYS A 312 6.99 22.93 -28.60
C CYS A 312 7.05 21.47 -28.15
N CYS A 313 7.57 20.58 -28.99
CA CYS A 313 7.62 19.14 -28.70
C CYS A 313 9.05 18.61 -28.85
N PHE A 314 9.54 17.87 -27.84
CA PHE A 314 10.92 17.35 -27.82
C PHE A 314 11.02 15.89 -27.37
N ASP A 315 11.94 15.15 -27.98
CA ASP A 315 12.21 13.74 -27.64
C ASP A 315 13.25 13.61 -26.52
N GLU A 316 12.84 13.06 -25.37
CA GLU A 316 13.72 12.88 -24.21
C GLU A 316 14.92 11.96 -24.50
N ASN A 317 14.79 10.99 -25.41
CA ASN A 317 15.91 10.10 -25.75
C ASN A 317 17.03 10.88 -26.43
N VAL A 318 16.66 11.82 -27.31
CA VAL A 318 17.61 12.68 -28.02
C VAL A 318 18.17 13.74 -27.08
N MET A 319 17.32 14.33 -26.22
CA MET A 319 17.78 15.24 -25.17
C MET A 319 18.83 14.60 -24.27
N ARG A 320 18.64 13.33 -23.87
CA ARG A 320 19.62 12.57 -23.08
C ARG A 320 20.91 12.32 -23.85
N ARG A 321 20.83 11.97 -25.13
CA ARG A 321 22.00 11.73 -25.99
C ARG A 321 22.89 12.97 -26.14
N PHE A 322 22.29 14.15 -26.22
CA PHE A 322 22.99 15.42 -26.44
C PHE A 322 23.05 16.33 -25.19
N GLU A 323 22.75 15.77 -24.01
CA GLU A 323 22.81 16.46 -22.72
C GLU A 323 21.97 17.75 -22.60
N ILE A 324 20.87 17.83 -23.36
CA ILE A 324 19.96 18.98 -23.35
C ILE A 324 19.00 18.87 -22.16
N LYS A 325 18.94 19.91 -21.31
CA LYS A 325 18.06 19.90 -20.13
C LYS A 325 16.70 20.51 -20.47
N LYS A 326 15.67 20.07 -19.76
CA LYS A 326 14.33 20.69 -19.85
C LYS A 326 14.33 22.19 -19.53
N SER A 327 15.29 22.68 -18.73
CA SER A 327 15.48 24.11 -18.44
C SER A 327 15.89 24.94 -19.65
N ASP A 328 16.49 24.31 -20.66
CA ASP A 328 17.05 24.99 -21.83
C ASP A 328 15.97 25.22 -22.89
N LEU A 329 14.88 24.46 -22.80
CA LEU A 329 13.72 24.48 -23.69
C LEU A 329 12.68 25.55 -23.28
N PRO A 330 11.80 25.98 -24.20
CA PRO A 330 10.70 26.88 -23.87
C PRO A 330 9.78 26.35 -22.77
N LYS A 331 9.22 27.24 -21.95
CA LYS A 331 8.21 26.85 -20.94
C LYS A 331 6.96 26.33 -21.65
N GLY A 332 6.37 25.26 -21.13
CA GLY A 332 5.19 24.63 -21.74
C GLY A 332 5.53 23.58 -22.80
N SER A 333 6.80 23.28 -23.04
CA SER A 333 7.20 22.24 -23.99
C SER A 333 6.74 20.84 -23.57
N THR A 334 6.12 20.13 -24.50
CA THR A 334 5.73 18.72 -24.38
C THR A 334 6.95 17.83 -24.60
N ILE A 335 7.17 16.87 -23.69
CA ILE A 335 8.29 15.94 -23.76
C ILE A 335 7.74 14.55 -24.09
N ILE A 336 8.10 14.04 -25.27
CA ILE A 336 7.74 12.69 -25.71
C ILE A 336 8.84 11.71 -25.34
N ASN A 337 8.51 10.41 -25.31
CA ASN A 337 9.38 9.34 -24.83
C ASN A 337 9.88 9.54 -23.38
N HIS A 338 9.15 10.35 -22.58
CA HIS A 338 9.54 10.62 -21.20
C HIS A 338 9.48 9.34 -20.36
N GLN A 339 10.64 8.89 -19.87
CA GLN A 339 10.71 7.76 -18.95
C GLN A 339 10.62 8.27 -17.52
N THR A 340 9.42 8.22 -16.94
CA THR A 340 9.21 8.56 -15.51
C THR A 340 10.16 7.73 -14.66
N LYS A 341 10.94 8.38 -13.78
CA LYS A 341 11.86 7.65 -12.90
C LYS A 341 11.07 6.73 -11.98
N PHE A 342 11.68 5.60 -11.58
CA PHE A 342 11.04 4.63 -10.67
C PHE A 342 10.44 5.30 -9.43
N TRP A 343 11.15 6.27 -8.86
CA TRP A 343 10.74 7.02 -7.67
C TRP A 343 9.54 7.92 -7.92
N GLU A 344 9.51 8.64 -9.05
CA GLU A 344 8.41 9.53 -9.42
C GLU A 344 7.13 8.73 -9.68
N ARG A 345 7.24 7.57 -10.33
CA ARG A 345 6.10 6.70 -10.61
C ARG A 345 5.54 6.02 -9.35
N ASN A 346 6.42 5.60 -8.43
CA ASN A 346 6.03 4.71 -7.33
C ASN A 346 6.02 5.37 -5.95
N TRP A 347 6.18 6.69 -5.85
CA TRP A 347 6.25 7.41 -4.57
C TRP A 347 5.08 7.10 -3.63
N HIS A 348 3.86 7.03 -4.14
CA HIS A 348 2.68 6.67 -3.34
C HIS A 348 2.78 5.25 -2.74
N TYR A 349 3.30 4.27 -3.48
CA TYR A 349 3.49 2.91 -2.96
C TYR A 349 4.59 2.85 -1.90
N ILE A 350 5.66 3.64 -2.05
CA ILE A 350 6.75 3.74 -1.07
C ILE A 350 6.20 4.30 0.26
N LEU A 351 5.38 5.34 0.21
CA LEU A 351 4.75 5.91 1.41
C LEU A 351 3.84 4.90 2.13
N ILE A 352 3.00 4.17 1.37
CA ILE A 352 2.09 3.16 1.93
C ILE A 352 2.88 2.04 2.61
N THR A 353 3.94 1.54 1.97
CA THR A 353 4.78 0.47 2.52
C THR A 353 5.54 0.90 3.76
N LEU A 354 6.06 2.14 3.80
CA LEU A 354 6.70 2.71 4.98
C LEU A 354 5.71 2.83 6.15
N ALA A 355 4.51 3.34 5.90
CA ALA A 355 3.46 3.49 6.91
C ALA A 355 3.04 2.12 7.49
N ALA A 356 2.86 1.11 6.63
CA ALA A 356 2.57 -0.26 7.06
C ALA A 356 3.69 -0.83 7.95
N GLY A 357 4.96 -0.61 7.59
CA GLY A 357 6.12 -1.02 8.38
C GLY A 357 6.12 -0.41 9.79
N ILE A 358 5.78 0.87 9.92
CA ILE A 358 5.67 1.55 11.23
C ILE A 358 4.56 0.92 12.08
N VAL A 359 3.38 0.68 11.50
CA VAL A 359 2.24 0.07 12.22
C VAL A 359 2.60 -1.34 12.71
N ILE A 360 3.20 -2.17 11.86
CA ILE A 360 3.66 -3.51 12.23
C ILE A 360 4.68 -3.44 13.37
N THR A 361 5.62 -2.50 13.30
CA THR A 361 6.64 -2.31 14.34
C THR A 361 6.00 -1.94 15.69
N VAL A 362 5.02 -1.03 15.70
CA VAL A 362 4.29 -0.66 16.92
C VAL A 362 3.52 -1.86 17.50
N ILE A 363 2.89 -2.67 16.65
CA ILE A 363 2.19 -3.89 17.07
C ILE A 363 3.18 -4.89 17.70
N LEU A 364 4.33 -5.13 17.06
CA LEU A 364 5.37 -6.03 17.57
C LEU A 364 5.91 -5.57 18.93
N ILE A 365 6.19 -4.27 19.08
CA ILE A 365 6.63 -3.71 20.37
C ILE A 365 5.56 -3.91 21.44
N ARG A 366 4.27 -3.65 21.14
CA ARG A 366 3.18 -3.90 22.08
C ARG A 366 3.10 -5.37 22.50
N LEU A 367 3.18 -6.31 21.54
CA LEU A 367 3.15 -7.74 21.82
C LEU A 367 4.31 -8.18 22.72
N ILE A 368 5.52 -7.65 22.48
CA ILE A 368 6.69 -7.95 23.32
C ILE A 368 6.50 -7.43 24.75
N LEU A 369 5.99 -6.22 24.91
CA LEU A 369 5.72 -5.64 26.23
C LEU A 369 4.63 -6.41 26.99
N GLU A 370 3.56 -6.80 26.31
CA GLU A 370 2.47 -7.57 26.89
C GLU A 370 2.92 -8.99 27.29
N ASN A 371 3.72 -9.63 26.45
CA ASN A 371 4.26 -10.96 26.74
C ASN A 371 5.22 -10.93 27.94
N LYS A 372 6.08 -9.91 28.04
CA LYS A 372 6.94 -9.70 29.22
C LYS A 372 6.14 -9.48 30.50
N LYS A 373 5.05 -8.70 30.44
CA LYS A 373 4.16 -8.49 31.58
C LYS A 373 3.49 -9.80 32.01
N LYS A 374 3.02 -10.61 31.05
CA LYS A 374 2.38 -11.89 31.31
C LYS A 374 3.33 -12.89 31.98
N SER A 375 4.58 -12.97 31.53
CA SER A 375 5.58 -13.83 32.16
C SER A 375 5.79 -13.50 33.64
N ARG A 376 5.95 -12.21 33.97
CA ARG A 376 6.14 -11.78 35.38
C ARG A 376 4.96 -12.15 36.27
N ILE A 377 3.74 -11.90 35.79
CA ILE A 377 2.52 -12.26 36.54
C ILE A 377 2.46 -13.76 36.79
N ASN A 378 2.86 -14.57 35.81
CA ASN A 378 2.86 -16.03 35.95
C ASN A 378 3.90 -16.51 36.98
N ASP A 379 5.09 -15.91 36.99
CA ASP A 379 6.13 -16.22 37.96
C ASP A 379 5.71 -15.84 39.39
N ASP A 380 5.09 -14.67 39.55
CA ASP A 380 4.57 -14.21 40.85
C ASP A 380 3.42 -15.10 41.34
N LEU A 381 2.52 -15.52 40.43
CA LEU A 381 1.44 -16.44 40.73
C LEU A 381 1.97 -17.81 41.19
N GLN A 382 3.02 -18.31 40.53
CA GLN A 382 3.62 -19.59 40.92
C GLN A 382 4.22 -19.52 42.33
N LYS A 383 4.97 -18.45 42.65
CA LYS A 383 5.52 -18.24 44.00
C LYS A 383 4.43 -18.13 45.06
N ALA A 384 3.36 -17.40 44.78
CA ALA A 384 2.23 -17.28 45.70
C ALA A 384 1.56 -18.64 45.96
N LYS A 385 1.42 -19.46 44.91
CA LYS A 385 0.88 -20.82 45.03
C LYS A 385 1.78 -21.71 45.89
N ASP A 386 3.09 -21.71 45.66
CA ASP A 386 4.04 -22.53 46.41
C ASP A 386 4.03 -22.16 47.91
N ASN A 387 3.99 -20.86 48.23
CA ASN A 387 3.88 -20.39 49.62
C ASN A 387 2.56 -20.83 50.27
N PHE A 388 1.45 -20.71 49.55
CA PHE A 388 0.15 -21.15 50.03
C PHE A 388 0.11 -22.65 50.34
N GLU A 389 0.76 -23.48 49.51
CA GLU A 389 0.85 -24.93 49.76
C GLU A 389 1.66 -25.27 51.03
N ILE A 390 2.70 -24.49 51.34
CA ILE A 390 3.48 -24.65 52.58
C ILE A 390 2.62 -24.28 53.80
N GLU A 391 1.99 -23.11 53.78
CA GLU A 391 1.14 -22.62 54.88
C GLU A 391 -0.06 -23.54 55.14
N ALA A 392 -0.63 -24.13 54.08
CA ALA A 392 -1.75 -25.06 54.21
C ALA A 392 -1.36 -26.38 54.90
N LYS A 393 -0.08 -26.80 54.83
CA LYS A 393 0.37 -28.12 55.30
C LYS A 393 1.17 -28.12 56.59
N TYR A 394 1.93 -27.06 56.84
CA TYR A 394 2.92 -27.02 57.92
C TYR A 394 2.61 -25.92 58.93
N ASP A 395 2.97 -26.17 60.18
CA ASP A 395 2.98 -25.17 61.24
C ASP A 395 4.24 -24.30 61.09
N MET A 396 4.04 -23.00 60.91
CA MET A 396 5.12 -22.06 60.56
C MET A 396 6.19 -21.90 61.65
N LEU A 397 5.87 -22.22 62.91
CA LEU A 397 6.83 -22.10 64.01
C LEU A 397 7.72 -23.34 64.12
N THR A 398 7.12 -24.53 64.02
CA THR A 398 7.79 -25.80 64.32
C THR A 398 8.22 -26.60 63.11
N GLY A 399 7.66 -26.32 61.93
CA GLY A 399 7.89 -27.09 60.71
C GLY A 399 7.21 -28.47 60.70
N LEU A 400 6.46 -28.81 61.75
CA LEU A 400 5.63 -30.02 61.76
C LEU A 400 4.41 -29.84 60.87
N LYS A 401 3.79 -30.97 60.49
CA LYS A 401 2.47 -30.94 59.86
C LYS A 401 1.46 -30.30 60.81
N ASN A 402 0.62 -29.42 60.28
CA ASN A 402 -0.34 -28.66 61.07
C ASN A 402 -1.60 -29.48 61.40
N ARG A 403 -2.50 -28.85 62.14
CA ARG A 403 -3.82 -29.37 62.50
C ARG A 403 -4.62 -29.91 61.31
N ALA A 404 -4.63 -29.21 60.16
CA ALA A 404 -5.42 -29.63 59.01
C ALA A 404 -4.94 -30.97 58.45
N VAL A 405 -3.61 -31.12 58.29
CA VAL A 405 -3.02 -32.38 57.82
C VAL A 405 -3.20 -33.50 58.84
N PHE A 406 -3.11 -33.21 60.14
CA PHE A 406 -3.41 -34.20 61.18
C PHE A 406 -4.82 -34.78 61.04
N TYR A 407 -5.86 -33.94 60.96
CA TYR A 407 -7.24 -34.43 60.85
C TYR A 407 -7.48 -35.18 59.54
N GLN A 408 -6.87 -34.74 58.43
CA GLN A 408 -6.93 -35.47 57.17
C GLN A 408 -6.33 -36.88 57.31
N GLU A 409 -5.09 -36.98 57.82
CA GLU A 409 -4.43 -38.29 57.97
C GLU A 409 -5.13 -39.18 59.01
N LEU A 410 -5.66 -38.60 60.09
CA LEU A 410 -6.46 -39.31 61.08
C LEU A 410 -7.70 -39.92 60.43
N GLN A 411 -8.46 -39.13 59.66
CA GLN A 411 -9.65 -39.61 58.96
C GLN A 411 -9.31 -40.71 57.95
N GLU A 412 -8.23 -40.55 57.19
CA GLU A 412 -7.75 -41.58 56.26
C GLU A 412 -7.41 -42.90 56.96
N LYS A 413 -6.87 -42.87 58.18
CA LYS A 413 -6.59 -44.10 58.96
C LYS A 413 -7.87 -44.77 59.45
N ILE A 414 -8.84 -43.98 59.91
CA ILE A 414 -10.15 -44.45 60.38
C ILE A 414 -10.93 -45.09 59.23
N ASP A 415 -11.01 -44.43 58.07
CA ASP A 415 -11.71 -44.95 56.89
C ASP A 415 -11.12 -46.28 56.41
N ARG A 416 -9.80 -46.44 56.54
CA ARG A 416 -9.08 -47.68 56.22
C ARG A 416 -9.21 -48.77 57.29
N HIS A 417 -9.92 -48.51 58.40
CA HIS A 417 -10.11 -49.44 59.53
C HIS A 417 -8.80 -50.04 60.04
N LYS A 418 -7.70 -49.28 60.01
CA LYS A 418 -6.40 -49.72 60.50
C LYS A 418 -6.26 -49.41 61.99
N SER A 419 -5.78 -50.36 62.78
CA SER A 419 -5.46 -50.09 64.18
C SER A 419 -4.32 -49.09 64.31
N PHE A 420 -4.50 -48.08 65.15
CA PHE A 420 -3.49 -47.08 65.46
C PHE A 420 -3.64 -46.58 66.90
N GLY A 421 -2.55 -46.07 67.47
CA GLY A 421 -2.59 -45.26 68.68
C GLY A 421 -2.56 -43.78 68.32
N MET A 422 -3.44 -43.00 68.93
CA MET A 422 -3.32 -41.54 68.96
C MET A 422 -2.69 -41.15 70.29
N ILE A 423 -1.60 -40.38 70.23
CA ILE A 423 -0.90 -39.87 71.40
C ILE A 423 -1.06 -38.36 71.40
N LEU A 424 -1.73 -37.81 72.41
CA LEU A 424 -1.82 -36.36 72.63
C LEU A 424 -0.87 -36.00 73.77
N PHE A 425 -0.10 -34.92 73.59
CA PHE A 425 0.85 -34.48 74.60
C PHE A 425 1.10 -32.99 74.55
N ASP A 426 1.38 -32.42 75.73
CA ASP A 426 1.74 -31.02 75.89
C ASP A 426 2.91 -30.84 76.86
N VAL A 427 3.41 -29.61 76.96
CA VAL A 427 4.52 -29.25 77.84
C VAL A 427 3.97 -28.82 79.20
N ASP A 428 4.33 -29.56 80.24
CA ASP A 428 3.86 -29.28 81.59
C ASP A 428 4.33 -27.90 82.06
N GLY A 429 3.35 -27.02 82.36
CA GLY A 429 3.64 -25.67 82.83
C GLY A 429 4.14 -24.71 81.74
N PHE A 430 3.88 -24.99 80.46
CA PHE A 430 4.27 -24.12 79.35
C PHE A 430 3.83 -22.65 79.51
N LYS A 431 2.64 -22.42 80.07
CA LYS A 431 2.18 -21.07 80.40
C LYS A 431 3.14 -20.34 81.33
N ASN A 432 3.68 -21.01 82.35
CA ASN A 432 4.65 -20.42 83.28
C ASN A 432 5.96 -20.08 82.57
N VAL A 433 6.38 -20.88 81.57
CA VAL A 433 7.54 -20.57 80.72
C VAL A 433 7.29 -19.28 79.96
N ASN A 434 6.13 -19.14 79.31
CA ASN A 434 5.78 -17.90 78.60
C ASN A 434 5.68 -16.69 79.54
N ASP A 435 5.03 -16.85 80.68
CA ASP A 435 4.78 -15.75 81.64
C ASP A 435 6.08 -15.31 82.34
N THR A 436 7.04 -16.23 82.54
CA THR A 436 8.31 -15.95 83.27
C THR A 436 9.46 -15.56 82.33
N LEU A 437 9.57 -16.21 81.17
CA LEU A 437 10.72 -16.10 80.26
C LEU A 437 10.36 -15.45 78.91
N GLY A 438 9.08 -15.13 78.69
CA GLY A 438 8.57 -14.52 77.47
C GLY A 438 8.25 -15.52 76.36
N HIS A 439 7.37 -15.11 75.45
CA HIS A 439 6.90 -15.94 74.34
C HIS A 439 8.01 -16.43 73.40
N ASN A 440 9.10 -15.66 73.22
CA ASN A 440 10.24 -16.09 72.40
C ASN A 440 10.91 -17.35 72.96
N ASN A 441 11.04 -17.46 74.29
CA ASN A 441 11.58 -18.65 74.93
C ASN A 441 10.59 -19.81 74.89
N GLY A 442 9.28 -19.54 74.99
CA GLY A 442 8.25 -20.53 74.70
C GLY A 442 8.36 -21.10 73.28
N ASP A 443 8.56 -20.25 72.29
CA ASP A 443 8.77 -20.66 70.89
C ASP A 443 10.01 -21.53 70.72
N VAL A 444 11.10 -21.25 71.44
CA VAL A 444 12.31 -22.08 71.46
C VAL A 444 12.01 -23.47 72.02
N VAL A 445 11.24 -23.56 73.12
CA VAL A 445 10.80 -24.85 73.68
C VAL A 445 10.01 -25.65 72.64
N LEU A 446 9.05 -25.02 71.96
CA LEU A 446 8.21 -25.69 70.97
C LEU A 446 9.00 -26.14 69.74
N LYS A 447 9.93 -25.33 69.24
CA LYS A 447 10.83 -25.68 68.13
C LYS A 447 11.73 -26.84 68.48
N GLU A 448 12.32 -26.82 69.67
CA GLU A 448 13.22 -27.88 70.11
C GLU A 448 12.46 -29.18 70.38
N LEU A 449 11.27 -29.11 70.99
CA LEU A 449 10.39 -30.28 71.14
C LEU A 449 10.00 -30.86 69.79
N ALA A 450 9.55 -30.02 68.86
CA ALA A 450 9.22 -30.45 67.50
C ALA A 450 10.40 -31.15 66.83
N LYS A 451 11.59 -30.55 66.88
CA LYS A 451 12.82 -31.14 66.34
C LYS A 451 13.18 -32.48 66.98
N ARG A 452 13.03 -32.61 68.30
CA ARG A 452 13.24 -33.89 69.02
C ARG A 452 12.23 -34.94 68.58
N CYS A 453 10.96 -34.56 68.43
CA CYS A 453 9.90 -35.45 67.97
C CYS A 453 10.02 -35.85 66.49
N SER A 454 10.41 -34.92 65.61
CA SER A 454 10.63 -35.21 64.18
C SER A 454 11.71 -36.26 63.95
N LYS A 455 12.74 -36.32 64.81
CA LYS A 455 13.78 -37.36 64.73
C LYS A 455 13.24 -38.77 64.99
N MET A 456 12.07 -38.90 65.61
CA MET A 456 11.41 -40.18 65.87
C MET A 456 10.49 -40.60 64.72
N GLU A 457 10.18 -39.71 63.77
CA GLU A 457 9.30 -40.03 62.65
C GLU A 457 9.85 -41.15 61.78
N ASN A 458 8.97 -42.07 61.42
CA ASN A 458 9.26 -43.20 60.55
C ASN A 458 7.97 -43.66 59.87
N GLY A 459 7.99 -44.82 59.19
CA GLY A 459 6.79 -45.35 58.52
C GLY A 459 5.60 -45.61 59.44
N LEU A 460 5.84 -45.81 60.74
CA LEU A 460 4.84 -46.14 61.76
C LEU A 460 4.45 -44.93 62.62
N PHE A 461 5.34 -43.97 62.85
CA PHE A 461 5.11 -42.83 63.76
C PHE A 461 5.21 -41.50 63.02
N ARG A 462 4.20 -40.64 63.18
CA ARG A 462 4.15 -39.28 62.65
C ARG A 462 3.70 -38.31 63.72
N VAL A 463 4.32 -37.14 63.78
CA VAL A 463 4.01 -36.10 64.77
C VAL A 463 3.47 -34.83 64.09
N TYR A 464 2.57 -34.16 64.78
CA TYR A 464 1.86 -32.98 64.31
C TYR A 464 1.80 -31.96 65.44
N ARG A 465 1.63 -30.69 65.08
CA ARG A 465 1.29 -29.63 66.03
C ARG A 465 -0.11 -29.09 65.73
N LEU A 466 -0.95 -29.04 66.76
CA LEU A 466 -2.33 -28.59 66.62
C LEU A 466 -2.46 -27.08 66.83
N ALA A 467 -2.03 -26.59 67.98
CA ALA A 467 -1.95 -25.19 68.37
C ALA A 467 -1.14 -25.08 69.67
N GLY A 468 -0.63 -23.88 70.02
CA GLY A 468 0.01 -23.66 71.33
C GLY A 468 1.12 -24.68 71.63
N ASP A 469 1.04 -25.32 72.79
CA ASP A 469 1.90 -26.44 73.23
C ASP A 469 1.30 -27.83 72.98
N GLU A 470 0.21 -27.93 72.23
CA GLU A 470 -0.48 -29.19 71.94
C GLU A 470 0.14 -29.89 70.72
N PHE A 471 0.79 -31.01 70.98
CA PHE A 471 1.31 -31.91 69.98
C PHE A 471 0.50 -33.20 69.97
N THR A 472 0.38 -33.79 68.79
CA THR A 472 -0.23 -35.10 68.64
C THR A 472 0.63 -35.99 67.76
N ALA A 473 0.55 -37.29 67.96
CA ALA A 473 1.16 -38.26 67.10
C ALA A 473 0.20 -39.39 66.77
N ILE A 474 0.31 -39.88 65.54
CA ILE A 474 -0.37 -41.10 65.08
C ILE A 474 0.70 -42.18 64.96
N VAL A 475 0.49 -43.29 65.67
CA VAL A 475 1.34 -44.47 65.60
C VAL A 475 0.56 -45.65 65.04
N GLU A 476 1.04 -46.27 63.96
CA GLU A 476 0.55 -47.56 63.51
C GLU A 476 0.88 -48.62 64.57
N ALA A 477 -0.11 -49.01 65.36
CA ALA A 477 0.03 -49.87 66.52
C ALA A 477 -1.04 -50.97 66.50
N LYS A 478 -0.60 -52.23 66.56
CA LYS A 478 -1.48 -53.41 66.63
C LYS A 478 -1.90 -53.76 68.06
N ASN A 479 -1.27 -53.13 69.05
CA ASN A 479 -1.55 -53.30 70.48
C ASN A 479 -1.08 -52.06 71.25
N GLU A 480 -1.55 -51.94 72.50
CA GLU A 480 -1.23 -50.82 73.40
C GLU A 480 0.28 -50.70 73.69
N GLU A 481 1.03 -51.80 73.75
CA GLU A 481 2.47 -51.75 74.08
C GLU A 481 3.29 -51.00 73.03
N VAL A 482 2.93 -51.11 71.74
CA VAL A 482 3.58 -50.34 70.68
C VAL A 482 3.34 -48.84 70.87
N ALA A 483 2.10 -48.42 71.12
CA ALA A 483 1.78 -47.02 71.38
C ALA A 483 2.45 -46.50 72.66
N LYS A 484 2.48 -47.33 73.71
CA LYS A 484 3.16 -47.04 74.98
C LYS A 484 4.65 -46.80 74.79
N ASN A 485 5.31 -47.58 73.92
CA ASN A 485 6.73 -47.40 73.64
C ASN A 485 7.03 -46.07 72.95
N TYR A 486 6.22 -45.66 71.98
CA TYR A 486 6.37 -44.32 71.38
C TYR A 486 6.06 -43.20 72.36
N ALA A 487 5.05 -43.35 73.23
CA ALA A 487 4.78 -42.40 74.30
C ALA A 487 5.94 -42.31 75.31
N ARG A 488 6.58 -43.43 75.65
CA ARG A 488 7.81 -43.46 76.47
C ARG A 488 8.97 -42.76 75.76
N MET A 489 9.09 -42.91 74.43
CA MET A 489 10.11 -42.20 73.65
C MET A 489 9.86 -40.69 73.65
N ILE A 490 8.61 -40.24 73.43
CA ILE A 490 8.22 -38.83 73.57
C ILE A 490 8.59 -38.33 74.96
N LYS A 491 8.17 -39.03 76.03
CA LYS A 491 8.53 -38.67 77.41
C LYS A 491 10.04 -38.62 77.62
N PHE A 492 10.80 -39.53 77.01
CA PHE A 492 12.26 -39.57 77.12
C PHE A 492 12.92 -38.35 76.46
N THR A 493 12.31 -37.75 75.44
CA THR A 493 12.83 -36.50 74.82
C THR A 493 12.87 -35.31 75.79
N PHE A 494 12.12 -35.37 76.89
CA PHE A 494 12.14 -34.36 77.95
C PHE A 494 13.22 -34.60 79.01
N LYS A 495 13.99 -35.71 78.94
CA LYS A 495 15.12 -35.93 79.85
C LYS A 495 16.28 -34.99 79.58
N ASP A 496 16.54 -34.70 78.31
CA ASP A 496 17.56 -33.71 77.94
C ASP A 496 17.00 -32.31 78.28
N PRO A 497 17.77 -31.45 78.98
CA PRO A 497 17.29 -30.12 79.34
C PRO A 497 17.00 -29.27 78.09
N PHE A 498 16.07 -28.32 78.23
CA PHE A 498 15.82 -27.29 77.23
C PHE A 498 16.74 -26.10 77.54
N ILE A 499 17.50 -25.65 76.54
CA ILE A 499 18.41 -24.51 76.69
C ILE A 499 17.65 -23.23 76.34
N LEU A 500 17.37 -22.40 77.34
CA LEU A 500 16.67 -21.11 77.20
C LEU A 500 17.56 -20.03 77.83
N ASP A 501 17.90 -18.97 77.09
CA ASP A 501 18.85 -17.92 77.51
C ASP A 501 20.13 -18.49 78.17
N GLU A 502 20.74 -19.48 77.52
CA GLU A 502 21.95 -20.18 77.98
C GLU A 502 21.82 -20.93 79.32
N LYS A 503 20.60 -21.10 79.83
CA LYS A 503 20.31 -21.88 81.04
C LYS A 503 19.55 -23.16 80.72
N GLU A 504 19.80 -24.19 81.50
CA GLU A 504 19.14 -25.49 81.39
C GLU A 504 17.82 -25.51 82.19
N TYR A 505 16.73 -25.84 81.51
CA TYR A 505 15.41 -26.03 82.12
C TYR A 505 14.96 -27.48 81.95
N SER A 506 14.66 -28.14 83.08
CA SER A 506 14.02 -29.45 83.08
C SER A 506 12.51 -29.27 82.94
N LEU A 507 12.00 -29.56 81.74
CA LEU A 507 10.57 -29.57 81.46
C LEU A 507 10.06 -31.01 81.40
N HIS A 508 8.75 -31.17 81.53
CA HIS A 508 8.09 -32.47 81.49
C HIS A 508 6.87 -32.41 80.56
N SER A 509 6.27 -33.57 80.32
CA SER A 509 5.09 -33.68 79.47
C SER A 509 4.03 -34.56 80.11
N SER A 510 2.79 -34.12 79.97
CA SER A 510 1.61 -34.94 80.22
C SER A 510 1.18 -35.59 78.91
N ILE A 511 1.03 -36.91 78.91
CA ILE A 511 0.77 -37.68 77.69
C ILE A 511 -0.48 -38.55 77.85
N GLY A 512 -1.45 -38.38 76.96
CA GLY A 512 -2.64 -39.21 76.86
C GLY A 512 -2.61 -40.09 75.61
N ILE A 513 -3.07 -41.34 75.74
CA ILE A 513 -3.12 -42.29 74.62
C ILE A 513 -4.53 -42.83 74.45
N ALA A 514 -5.03 -42.84 73.21
CA ALA A 514 -6.25 -43.55 72.80
C ALA A 514 -5.92 -44.53 71.68
N MET A 515 -6.52 -45.73 71.73
CA MET A 515 -6.38 -46.76 70.71
C MET A 515 -7.61 -46.80 69.81
N PHE A 516 -7.41 -46.84 68.49
CA PHE A 516 -8.49 -47.09 67.53
C PHE A 516 -8.43 -48.53 67.03
N PRO A 517 -9.59 -49.24 66.95
CA PRO A 517 -10.96 -48.77 67.19
C PRO A 517 -11.45 -48.88 68.65
N GLU A 518 -10.57 -49.27 69.56
CA GLU A 518 -10.87 -49.64 70.95
C GLU A 518 -11.51 -48.55 71.83
N ASP A 519 -11.14 -47.29 71.60
CA ASP A 519 -11.44 -46.13 72.46
C ASP A 519 -12.30 -45.07 71.76
N GLY A 520 -12.75 -45.35 70.52
CA GLY A 520 -13.60 -44.45 69.73
C GLY A 520 -13.79 -44.92 68.29
N GLY A 521 -14.96 -44.64 67.70
CA GLY A 521 -15.33 -45.05 66.34
C GLY A 521 -15.13 -43.98 65.27
N ASN A 522 -14.82 -42.73 65.65
CA ASN A 522 -14.57 -41.62 64.74
C ASN A 522 -13.48 -40.68 65.26
N SER A 523 -13.07 -39.73 64.40
CA SER A 523 -11.94 -38.83 64.67
C SER A 523 -12.17 -37.96 65.90
N LYS A 524 -13.42 -37.53 66.15
CA LYS A 524 -13.76 -36.73 67.33
C LYS A 524 -13.61 -37.55 68.62
N GLU A 525 -14.20 -38.74 68.66
CA GLU A 525 -14.15 -39.62 69.84
C GLU A 525 -12.71 -40.02 70.21
N ILE A 526 -11.87 -40.36 69.22
CA ILE A 526 -10.48 -40.72 69.48
C ILE A 526 -9.65 -39.54 70.01
N VAL A 527 -9.88 -38.33 69.49
CA VAL A 527 -9.22 -37.12 69.98
C VAL A 527 -9.66 -36.80 71.40
N GLU A 528 -10.97 -36.84 71.68
CA GLU A 528 -11.53 -36.59 73.01
C GLU A 528 -11.07 -37.63 74.05
N ALA A 529 -10.92 -38.89 73.64
CA ALA A 529 -10.38 -39.95 74.47
C ALA A 529 -8.91 -39.71 74.85
N ALA A 530 -8.06 -39.35 73.88
CA ALA A 530 -6.66 -39.04 74.13
C ALA A 530 -6.50 -37.79 75.00
N ASP A 531 -7.32 -36.75 74.78
CA ASP A 531 -7.36 -35.54 75.59
C ASP A 531 -7.79 -35.81 77.03
N SER A 532 -8.83 -36.61 77.23
CA SER A 532 -9.28 -37.02 78.57
C SER A 532 -8.18 -37.76 79.34
N ALA A 533 -7.43 -38.64 78.68
CA ALA A 533 -6.29 -39.33 79.26
C ALA A 533 -5.15 -38.37 79.63
N MET A 534 -4.84 -37.40 78.77
CA MET A 534 -3.81 -36.39 79.02
C MET A 534 -4.21 -35.45 80.17
N TYR A 535 -5.47 -35.01 80.21
CA TYR A 535 -6.04 -34.18 81.27
C TYR A 535 -5.98 -34.89 82.63
N TYR A 536 -6.26 -36.19 82.67
CA TYR A 536 -6.09 -36.99 83.88
C TYR A 536 -4.64 -36.94 84.38
N VAL A 537 -3.64 -37.12 83.50
CA VAL A 537 -2.21 -37.01 83.88
C VAL A 537 -1.88 -35.62 84.45
N LYS A 538 -2.38 -34.56 83.81
CA LYS A 538 -2.16 -33.17 84.28
C LYS A 538 -2.60 -32.94 85.72
N ASN A 539 -3.67 -33.61 86.16
CA ASN A 539 -4.23 -33.49 87.50
C ASN A 539 -3.72 -34.53 88.50
N HIS A 540 -2.99 -35.56 88.05
CA HIS A 540 -2.51 -36.67 88.87
C HIS A 540 -0.97 -36.77 88.91
N GLY A 541 -0.32 -35.62 89.13
CA GLY A 541 1.12 -35.53 89.37
C GLY A 541 1.99 -35.14 88.17
N LYS A 542 1.40 -34.97 86.97
CA LYS A 542 2.09 -34.57 85.73
C LYS A 542 3.23 -35.52 85.35
N ASN A 543 3.99 -35.21 84.29
CA ASN A 543 5.14 -35.99 83.86
C ASN A 543 4.86 -37.50 83.76
N ASN A 544 3.72 -37.89 83.18
CA ASN A 544 3.31 -39.28 83.09
C ASN A 544 2.56 -39.61 81.81
N ILE A 545 2.23 -40.89 81.65
CA ILE A 545 1.49 -41.43 80.51
C ILE A 545 0.26 -42.13 81.06
N ALA A 546 -0.91 -41.88 80.48
CA ALA A 546 -2.13 -42.63 80.75
C ALA A 546 -2.81 -43.08 79.46
N PHE A 547 -3.38 -44.28 79.46
CA PHE A 547 -4.32 -44.71 78.44
C PHE A 547 -5.74 -44.25 78.81
N TYR A 548 -6.56 -43.93 77.82
CA TYR A 548 -7.96 -43.56 78.04
C TYR A 548 -8.71 -44.63 78.87
N ARG A 549 -8.50 -45.91 78.58
CA ARG A 549 -9.13 -47.02 79.34
C ARG A 549 -8.74 -47.08 80.81
N GLU A 550 -7.55 -46.62 81.17
CA GLU A 550 -7.11 -46.59 82.58
C GLU A 550 -7.87 -45.52 83.39
N VAL A 551 -8.44 -44.53 82.70
CA VAL A 551 -9.09 -43.35 83.30
C VAL A 551 -10.60 -43.29 83.06
N ALA A 552 -11.13 -43.95 82.02
CA ALA A 552 -12.54 -43.94 81.61
C ALA A 552 -13.54 -44.53 82.64
N GLY A 553 -13.07 -45.01 83.80
CA GLY A 553 -13.89 -45.41 84.94
C GLY A 553 -13.51 -44.73 86.27
N LYS A 554 -12.65 -43.71 86.24
CA LYS A 554 -12.13 -42.97 87.41
C LYS A 554 -12.20 -41.44 87.26
N ALA A 555 -12.66 -40.95 86.11
CA ALA A 555 -12.78 -39.53 85.77
C ALA A 555 -14.14 -38.95 86.18
#